data_AF-A0A1F2WFZ2-F1
#
_entry.id   AF-A0A1F2WFZ2-F1
#
_cell.length_a   1.000
_cell.length_b   1.000
_cell.length_c   1.000
_cell.angle_alpha   90.00
_cell.angle_beta   90.00
_cell.angle_gamma   90.00
#
_symmetry.space_group_name_H-M   'P 1'
#
loop_
_entity.id
_entity.type
_entity.pdbx_description
1 polymer ?
#
loop_
_entity_poly.entity_id
_entity_poly.type
_entity_poly.pdbx_seq_one_letter_code
_entity_poly.pdbx_strand_id
1 'polypeptide(L)'
;MNAYEVMHEWDREVGNEPRTDAELDRDIPALLPGGDYEGWKALLEAKNVKAIKEGMKIWGLPIEPLDSFEVDAAISTVERPYELE
;
A
#
# COMPACT_ATOMS: atom_id res chain seq x y z
N MET A 1 -0.98 6.51 15.55
CA MET A 1 -1.54 6.01 14.29
C MET A 1 -2.29 4.77 14.64
N ASN A 2 -3.60 4.92 14.76
CA ASN A 2 -4.52 3.86 15.13
C ASN A 2 -4.92 3.08 13.87
N ALA A 3 -5.40 1.86 14.03
CA ALA A 3 -5.80 1.01 12.91
C ALA A 3 -6.83 1.68 11.97
N TYR A 4 -7.80 2.41 12.54
CA TYR A 4 -8.82 3.13 11.77
C TYR A 4 -8.24 4.25 10.91
N GLU A 5 -7.23 4.98 11.38
CA GLU A 5 -6.58 6.04 10.59
C GLU A 5 -5.94 5.46 9.32
N VAL A 6 -5.32 4.27 9.44
CA VAL A 6 -4.74 3.53 8.31
C VAL A 6 -5.82 3.07 7.33
N MET A 7 -6.95 2.56 7.84
CA MET A 7 -8.06 2.12 7.00
C MET A 7 -8.73 3.27 6.24
N HIS A 8 -8.90 4.43 6.88
CA HIS A 8 -9.42 5.64 6.26
C HIS A 8 -8.46 6.19 5.19
N GLU A 9 -7.16 6.11 5.45
CA GLU A 9 -6.14 6.46 4.46
C GLU A 9 -6.24 5.56 3.21
N TRP A 10 -6.39 4.26 3.41
CA TRP A 10 -6.58 3.33 2.29
C TRP A 10 -7.88 3.58 1.53
N ASP A 11 -9.00 3.90 2.20
CA ASP A 11 -10.25 4.27 1.53
C ASP A 11 -10.08 5.50 0.65
N ARG A 12 -9.36 6.51 1.15
CA ARG A 12 -9.05 7.71 0.38
C ARG A 12 -8.16 7.41 -0.82
N GLU A 13 -7.19 6.51 -0.66
CA GLU A 13 -6.20 6.18 -1.69
C GLU A 13 -6.81 5.40 -2.86
N VAL A 14 -7.75 4.49 -2.58
CA VAL A 14 -8.51 3.77 -3.62
C VAL A 14 -9.65 4.60 -4.23
N GLY A 15 -9.95 5.77 -3.66
CA GLY A 15 -11.05 6.63 -4.09
C GLY A 15 -12.43 6.13 -3.65
N ASN A 16 -12.50 5.30 -2.60
CA ASN A 16 -13.76 4.89 -2.01
C ASN A 16 -14.41 6.05 -1.24
N GLU A 17 -15.73 5.94 -1.03
CA GLU A 17 -16.41 6.80 -0.06
C GLU A 17 -15.84 6.51 1.35
N PRO A 18 -15.52 7.54 2.15
CA PRO A 18 -15.01 7.34 3.50
C PRO A 18 -16.04 6.59 4.34
N ARG A 19 -15.73 5.34 4.67
CA ARG A 19 -16.53 4.51 5.56
C ARG A 19 -16.39 5.03 6.99
N THR A 20 -17.39 4.78 7.82
CA THR A 20 -17.30 5.01 9.26
C THR A 20 -16.60 3.85 9.96
N ASP A 21 -16.07 4.08 11.16
CA ASP A 21 -15.46 3.02 11.98
C ASP A 21 -16.40 1.82 12.18
N ALA A 22 -17.70 2.08 12.36
CA ALA A 22 -18.72 1.05 12.49
C ALA A 22 -18.94 0.23 11.20
N GLU A 23 -18.78 0.83 10.03
CA GLU A 23 -18.85 0.12 8.75
C GLU A 23 -17.61 -0.72 8.52
N LEU A 24 -16.44 -0.22 8.90
CA LEU A 24 -15.19 -0.99 8.88
C LEU A 24 -15.28 -2.20 9.82
N ASP A 25 -15.78 -2.00 11.04
CA ASP A 25 -15.99 -3.08 12.02
C ASP A 25 -17.01 -4.14 11.52
N ARG A 26 -17.95 -3.75 10.66
CA ARG A 26 -18.95 -4.67 10.09
C ARG A 26 -18.38 -5.48 8.92
N ASP A 27 -17.69 -4.81 8.00
CA ASP A 27 -17.38 -5.37 6.69
C ASP A 27 -16.00 -6.04 6.63
N ILE A 28 -15.00 -5.50 7.34
CA ILE A 28 -13.61 -5.99 7.28
C ILE A 28 -13.40 -7.37 7.93
N PRO A 29 -14.03 -7.73 9.08
CA PRO A 29 -13.80 -9.04 9.70
C PRO A 29 -14.13 -10.22 8.79
N ALA A 30 -15.12 -10.06 7.89
CA ALA A 30 -15.52 -11.07 6.93
C ALA A 30 -14.52 -11.24 5.77
N LEU A 31 -13.71 -10.23 5.50
CA LEU A 31 -12.71 -10.20 4.43
C LEU A 31 -11.32 -10.67 4.91
N LEU A 32 -11.09 -10.74 6.22
CA LEU A 32 -9.82 -11.18 6.80
C LEU A 32 -9.68 -12.71 6.79
N PRO A 33 -8.54 -13.25 6.31
CA PRO A 33 -8.26 -14.67 6.32
C PRO A 33 -7.88 -15.13 7.73
N GLY A 34 -8.87 -15.34 8.61
CA GLY A 34 -8.64 -15.87 9.97
C GLY A 34 -9.51 -15.29 11.07
N GLY A 35 -10.37 -14.31 10.78
CA GLY A 35 -11.42 -13.82 11.69
C GLY A 35 -10.95 -13.05 12.93
N ASP A 36 -9.65 -12.99 13.23
CA ASP A 36 -9.13 -12.24 14.38
C ASP A 36 -8.91 -10.76 14.02
N TYR A 37 -10.02 -10.04 13.91
CA TYR A 37 -10.03 -8.62 13.54
C TYR A 37 -9.35 -7.73 14.59
N GLU A 38 -9.59 -8.00 15.88
CA GLU A 38 -8.98 -7.24 16.98
C GLU A 38 -7.45 -7.42 17.01
N GLY A 39 -6.95 -8.64 16.84
CA GLY A 39 -5.52 -8.89 16.73
C GLY A 39 -4.90 -8.28 15.48
N TRP A 40 -5.61 -8.30 14.36
CA TRP A 40 -5.16 -7.61 13.14
C TRP A 40 -5.06 -6.10 13.33
N LYS A 41 -6.03 -5.45 13.99
CA LYS A 41 -5.95 -4.02 14.34
C LYS A 41 -4.72 -3.71 15.19
N ALA A 42 -4.46 -4.50 16.23
CA ALA A 42 -3.27 -4.32 17.06
C ALA A 42 -1.96 -4.46 16.26
N LEU A 43 -1.93 -5.36 15.27
CA LEU A 43 -0.79 -5.52 14.37
C LEU A 43 -0.61 -4.31 13.43
N LEU A 44 -1.69 -3.67 12.97
CA LEU A 44 -1.60 -2.42 12.20
C LEU A 44 -1.01 -1.29 13.03
N GLU A 45 -1.43 -1.15 14.29
CA GLU A 45 -0.90 -0.15 15.22
C GLU A 45 0.58 -0.40 15.52
N ALA A 46 0.98 -1.67 15.60
CA ALA A 46 2.38 -2.09 15.72
C ALA A 46 3.18 -1.97 14.41
N LYS A 47 2.58 -1.43 13.33
CA LYS A 47 3.17 -1.30 11.99
C LYS A 47 3.69 -2.62 11.43
N ASN A 48 2.99 -3.71 11.72
CA ASN A 48 3.38 -5.03 11.24
C ASN A 48 3.20 -5.11 9.73
N VAL A 49 4.32 -5.32 9.01
CA VAL A 49 4.35 -5.36 7.54
C VAL A 49 3.42 -6.44 6.97
N LYS A 50 3.27 -7.58 7.65
CA LYS A 50 2.40 -8.66 7.18
C LYS A 50 0.92 -8.23 7.24
N ALA A 51 0.50 -7.69 8.38
CA ALA A 51 -0.87 -7.20 8.57
C ALA A 51 -1.21 -6.05 7.61
N ILE A 52 -0.28 -5.14 7.37
CA ILE A 52 -0.42 -4.04 6.38
C ILE A 52 -0.62 -4.59 4.97
N LYS A 53 0.23 -5.54 4.54
CA LYS A 53 0.09 -6.17 3.22
C LYS A 53 -1.22 -6.92 3.06
N GLU A 54 -1.72 -7.53 4.14
CA GLU A 54 -3.04 -8.19 4.15
C GLU A 54 -4.17 -7.16 4.03
N GLY A 55 -4.08 -6.03 4.73
CA GLY A 55 -5.02 -4.91 4.58
C GLY A 55 -5.03 -4.32 3.18
N MET A 56 -3.85 -4.02 2.62
CA MET A 56 -3.76 -3.50 1.25
C MET A 56 -4.41 -4.42 0.21
N LYS A 57 -4.32 -5.76 0.38
CA LYS A 57 -5.05 -6.72 -0.47
C LYS A 57 -6.55 -6.55 -0.40
N ILE A 58 -7.09 -6.40 0.81
CA ILE A 58 -8.53 -6.24 1.05
C ILE A 58 -9.04 -4.96 0.38
N TRP A 59 -8.26 -3.88 0.45
CA TRP A 59 -8.59 -2.62 -0.22
C TRP A 59 -8.28 -2.62 -1.73
N GLY A 60 -7.58 -3.63 -2.25
CA GLY A 60 -7.17 -3.66 -3.66
C GLY A 60 -6.07 -2.67 -4.00
N LEU A 61 -5.32 -2.19 -3.00
CA LEU A 61 -4.16 -1.33 -3.20
C LEU A 61 -3.01 -2.12 -3.81
N PRO A 62 -2.22 -1.49 -4.70
CA PRO A 62 -1.04 -2.13 -5.25
C PRO A 62 -0.08 -2.50 -4.12
N ILE A 63 0.12 -3.80 -3.91
CA ILE A 63 1.24 -4.31 -3.12
C ILE A 63 2.44 -4.36 -4.06
N GLU A 64 2.81 -3.22 -4.59
CA GLU A 64 4.07 -3.13 -5.30
C GLU A 64 5.16 -3.52 -4.28
N PRO A 65 6.06 -4.48 -4.57
CA PRO A 65 7.42 -4.24 -4.11
C PRO A 65 7.74 -2.84 -4.66
N LEU A 66 8.39 -1.97 -3.89
CA LEU A 66 9.14 -0.89 -4.53
C LEU A 66 10.07 -1.62 -5.50
N ASP A 67 9.62 -1.80 -6.74
CA ASP A 67 10.40 -2.43 -7.77
C ASP A 67 11.61 -1.52 -7.81
N SER A 68 12.76 -2.11 -7.52
CA SER A 68 14.00 -1.37 -7.49
C SER A 68 14.07 -0.82 -8.88
N PHE A 69 13.76 0.46 -9.06
CA PHE A 69 13.84 1.22 -10.30
C PHE A 69 14.75 0.44 -11.24
N GLU A 70 14.19 -0.27 -12.22
CA GLU A 70 15.04 -0.87 -13.23
C GLU A 70 15.77 0.33 -13.81
N VAL A 71 17.05 0.42 -13.47
CA VAL A 71 17.98 1.36 -14.07
C VAL A 71 18.06 0.85 -15.49
N ASP A 72 17.13 1.32 -16.34
CA ASP A 72 17.20 1.05 -17.76
C ASP A 72 18.47 1.75 -18.22
N ALA A 73 19.51 0.92 -18.33
CA ALA A 73 20.82 1.28 -18.81
C ALA A 73 20.72 1.59 -20.30
N ALA A 74 20.12 2.73 -20.62
CA ALA A 74 19.97 3.23 -21.98
C ALA A 74 20.13 4.75 -22.03
N ILE A 75 21.14 5.28 -21.35
CA ILE A 75 21.85 6.45 -21.89
C ILE A 75 23.21 5.96 -22.38
N SER A 76 23.21 5.34 -23.56
CA SER A 76 24.39 5.38 -24.42
C SER A 76 24.47 6.82 -24.95
N THR A 77 25.03 7.72 -24.14
CA THR A 77 25.48 9.01 -24.63
C THR A 77 26.58 8.70 -25.63
N VAL A 78 26.22 8.62 -26.91
CA VAL A 78 27.18 8.77 -27.99
C VAL A 78 27.85 10.12 -27.77
N GLU A 79 29.05 10.09 -27.19
CA GLU A 79 29.96 11.23 -27.18
C GLU A 79 30.25 11.56 -28.65
N ARG A 80 29.55 12.56 -29.19
CA ARG A 80 29.91 13.12 -30.49
C ARG A 80 31.20 13.91 -30.26
N PRO A 81 32.34 13.58 -30.91
CA PRO A 81 33.47 14.49 -30.90
C PRO A 81 33.05 15.77 -31.62
N TYR A 82 33.11 16.88 -30.90
CA TYR A 82 32.87 18.21 -31.44
C TYR A 82 34.15 18.61 -32.21
N GLU A 83 34.17 18.40 -33.53
CA GLU A 83 35.17 19.06 -34.40
C GLU A 83 34.74 20.52 -34.59
N LEU A 84 35.54 21.45 -34.04
CA LEU A 84 35.47 22.87 -34.38
C LEU A 84 36.55 23.16 -35.41
N GLU A 85 36.11 23.50 -36.62
CA GLU A 85 36.90 24.23 -37.63
C GLU A 85 37.05 25.71 -37.25
#